data_AF-A0A7Y3KXY0-F1
#
_entry.id   AF-A0A7Y3KXY0-F1
#
_cell.length_a   1.000
_cell.length_b   1.000
_cell.length_c   1.000
_cell.angle_alpha   90.00
_cell.angle_beta   90.00
_cell.angle_gamma   90.00
#
_symmetry.space_group_name_H-M   'P 1'
#
loop_
_entity.id
_entity.type
_entity.pdbx_description
1 polymer ?
#
loop_
_entity_poly.entity_id
_entity_poly.type
_entity_poly.pdbx_seq_one_letter_code
_entity_poly.pdbx_strand_id
1 'polypeptide(L)'
;MTTPTYDLFQLARADFAAFARRPGSRASLQLFVSRHPGLGLGDEISPLDLVTRLTRRGGLSTLQRAGVLRALLVDAEDPVLARTLLQTLLPGTTTVCRELHFGRGSVDDPSEALATAWALLGDLIREWAGQDRPYAGPDLLSALRGRLRRYIIKWRLSDETPLSEEWVGADTRDPLGDLAREVAQDPSPGARCAWARGAEGTSFEDLALELGWTVPEVRRTLRAWVDEHLAA
;
A
#
# COMPACT_ATOMS: atom_id res chain seq x y z
N MET A 1 -8.51 15.19 25.04
CA MET A 1 -9.49 15.22 23.94
C MET A 1 -8.94 14.40 22.80
N THR A 2 -9.47 13.19 22.59
CA THR A 2 -9.04 12.25 21.55
C THR A 2 -9.72 12.57 20.24
N THR A 3 -9.00 13.22 19.33
CA THR A 3 -9.43 13.41 17.94
C THR A 3 -9.59 12.02 17.30
N PRO A 4 -10.71 11.72 16.62
CA PRO A 4 -10.86 10.44 15.95
C PRO A 4 -9.82 10.37 14.83
N THR A 5 -8.83 9.50 14.99
CA THR A 5 -7.91 9.11 13.92
C THR A 5 -8.76 8.43 12.85
N TYR A 6 -9.27 9.20 11.90
CA TYR A 6 -9.95 8.67 10.73
C TYR A 6 -8.95 7.79 9.98
N ASP A 7 -9.24 6.50 9.91
CA ASP A 7 -8.47 5.56 9.13
C ASP A 7 -8.63 5.93 7.65
N LEU A 8 -7.64 6.65 7.09
CA LEU A 8 -7.64 7.09 5.70
C LEU A 8 -7.89 5.94 4.73
N PHE A 9 -7.47 4.72 5.06
CA PHE A 9 -7.76 3.56 4.24
C PHE A 9 -9.25 3.28 4.20
N GLN A 10 -9.94 3.33 5.34
CA GLN A 10 -11.38 3.15 5.40
C GLN A 10 -12.12 4.26 4.64
N LEU A 11 -11.64 5.51 4.73
CA LEU A 11 -12.19 6.60 3.92
C LEU A 11 -11.98 6.38 2.41
N ALA A 12 -10.77 6.00 1.99
CA ALA A 12 -10.49 5.71 0.59
C ALA A 12 -11.27 4.50 0.05
N ARG A 13 -11.49 3.49 0.89
CA ARG A 13 -12.29 2.30 0.56
C ARG A 13 -13.78 2.64 0.48
N ALA A 14 -14.30 3.42 1.42
CA ALA A 14 -15.69 3.86 1.42
C ALA A 14 -16.01 4.75 0.22
N ASP A 15 -15.14 5.71 -0.09
CA ASP A 15 -15.26 6.55 -1.27
C ASP A 15 -15.20 5.71 -2.56
N PHE A 16 -14.26 4.77 -2.66
CA PHE A 16 -14.22 3.88 -3.81
C PHE A 16 -15.47 3.01 -3.93
N ALA A 17 -16.01 2.49 -2.84
CA ALA A 17 -17.26 1.73 -2.87
C ALA A 17 -18.44 2.58 -3.36
N ALA A 18 -18.50 3.87 -2.97
CA ALA A 18 -19.49 4.80 -3.49
C ALA A 18 -19.28 5.09 -4.98
N PHE A 19 -18.03 5.29 -5.40
CA PHE A 19 -17.66 5.48 -6.80
C PHE A 19 -18.01 4.26 -7.67
N ALA A 20 -17.65 3.05 -7.22
CA ALA A 20 -17.84 1.79 -7.94
C ALA A 20 -19.33 1.43 -8.17
N ARG A 21 -20.24 2.00 -7.36
CA ARG A 21 -21.70 1.84 -7.50
C ARG A 21 -22.33 2.80 -8.52
N ARG A 22 -21.57 3.73 -9.10
CA ARG A 22 -22.11 4.67 -10.09
C ARG A 22 -22.55 3.92 -11.35
N PRO A 23 -23.61 4.37 -12.05
CA PRO A 23 -24.16 3.67 -13.22
C PRO A 23 -23.14 3.38 -14.34
N GLY A 24 -22.09 4.22 -14.50
CA GLY A 24 -21.04 4.01 -15.51
C GLY A 24 -19.94 3.03 -15.10
N SER A 25 -19.74 2.77 -13.80
CA SER A 25 -18.59 1.98 -13.33
C SER A 25 -18.68 0.50 -13.71
N ARG A 26 -19.91 -0.06 -13.72
CA ARG A 26 -20.13 -1.43 -14.18
C ARG A 26 -19.94 -1.55 -15.69
N ALA A 27 -20.43 -0.57 -16.46
CA ALA A 27 -20.27 -0.56 -17.91
C ALA A 27 -18.79 -0.47 -18.32
N SER A 28 -18.00 0.40 -17.69
CA SER A 28 -16.54 0.48 -17.88
C SER A 28 -15.85 -0.86 -17.63
N LEU A 29 -16.21 -1.54 -16.53
CA LEU A 29 -15.62 -2.84 -16.20
C LEU A 29 -16.07 -3.96 -17.15
N GLN A 30 -17.32 -3.95 -17.61
CA GLN A 30 -17.78 -4.92 -18.61
C GLN A 30 -17.05 -4.73 -19.94
N LEU A 31 -16.86 -3.49 -20.37
CA LEU A 31 -16.08 -3.18 -21.57
C LEU A 31 -14.62 -3.64 -21.41
N PHE A 32 -14.02 -3.46 -20.23
CA PHE A 32 -12.71 -3.99 -19.89
C PHE A 32 -12.68 -5.53 -20.01
N VAL A 33 -13.62 -6.25 -19.38
CA VAL A 33 -13.68 -7.71 -19.46
C VAL A 33 -13.84 -8.19 -20.91
N SER A 34 -14.66 -7.52 -21.73
CA SER A 34 -14.81 -7.87 -23.15
C SER A 34 -13.54 -7.66 -23.98
N ARG A 35 -12.70 -6.67 -23.61
CA ARG A 35 -11.42 -6.41 -24.27
C ARG A 35 -10.33 -7.39 -23.86
N HIS A 36 -10.47 -7.99 -22.67
CA HIS A 36 -9.48 -8.90 -22.08
C HIS A 36 -10.08 -10.28 -21.70
N PRO A 37 -10.64 -11.03 -22.66
CA PRO A 37 -11.36 -12.29 -22.37
C PRO A 37 -10.47 -13.37 -21.71
N GLY A 38 -9.16 -13.32 -21.91
CA GLY A 38 -8.19 -14.26 -21.35
C GLY A 38 -7.93 -14.11 -19.84
N LEU A 39 -8.46 -13.08 -19.18
CA LEU A 39 -8.21 -12.83 -17.75
C LEU A 39 -9.09 -13.69 -16.82
N GLY A 40 -10.15 -14.33 -17.32
CA GLY A 40 -10.99 -15.23 -16.54
C GLY A 40 -11.74 -14.55 -15.39
N LEU A 41 -12.13 -13.28 -15.56
CA LEU A 41 -12.78 -12.49 -14.49
C LEU A 41 -14.29 -12.78 -14.36
N GLY A 42 -14.91 -13.39 -15.37
CA GLY A 42 -16.35 -13.64 -15.45
C GLY A 42 -17.15 -12.40 -15.82
N ASP A 43 -18.41 -12.61 -16.24
CA ASP A 43 -19.23 -11.58 -16.89
C ASP A 43 -19.93 -10.63 -15.89
N GLU A 44 -20.05 -11.04 -14.63
CA GLU A 44 -20.75 -10.31 -13.57
C GLU A 44 -19.83 -9.88 -12.43
N ILE A 45 -18.74 -9.18 -12.76
CA ILE A 45 -17.83 -8.63 -11.76
C ILE A 45 -18.05 -7.13 -11.59
N SER A 46 -18.10 -6.64 -10.34
CA SER A 46 -18.06 -5.21 -10.04
C SER A 46 -16.62 -4.73 -9.79
N PRO A 47 -16.32 -3.42 -9.88
CA PRO A 47 -14.99 -2.91 -9.57
C PRO A 47 -14.55 -3.23 -8.13
N LEU A 48 -15.50 -3.30 -7.19
CA LEU A 48 -15.22 -3.68 -5.81
C LEU A 48 -14.84 -5.17 -5.69
N ASP A 49 -15.56 -6.03 -6.40
CA ASP A 49 -15.26 -7.47 -6.46
C ASP A 49 -13.88 -7.71 -7.10
N LEU A 50 -13.54 -6.94 -8.13
CA LEU A 50 -12.25 -7.01 -8.79
C LEU A 50 -11.11 -6.64 -7.85
N VAL A 51 -11.22 -5.51 -7.13
CA VAL A 51 -10.23 -5.13 -6.11
C VAL A 51 -10.09 -6.22 -5.05
N THR A 52 -11.20 -6.80 -4.61
CA THR A 52 -11.21 -7.90 -3.62
C THR A 52 -10.48 -9.14 -4.15
N ARG A 53 -10.75 -9.55 -5.40
CA ARG A 53 -10.06 -10.68 -6.06
C ARG A 53 -8.56 -10.44 -6.26
N LEU A 54 -8.17 -9.18 -6.44
CA LEU A 54 -6.77 -8.78 -6.59
C LEU A 54 -6.01 -8.68 -5.25
N THR A 55 -6.67 -8.86 -4.10
CA THR A 55 -6.00 -9.03 -2.79
C THR A 55 -5.38 -10.41 -2.65
N ARG A 56 -4.35 -10.58 -1.80
CA ARG A 56 -3.61 -11.85 -1.64
C ARG A 56 -4.54 -13.06 -1.41
N ARG A 57 -5.65 -12.86 -0.69
CA ARG A 57 -6.67 -13.88 -0.36
C ARG A 57 -7.82 -13.98 -1.40
N GLY A 58 -7.79 -13.20 -2.46
CA GLY A 58 -8.86 -13.07 -3.45
C GLY A 58 -8.96 -14.17 -4.52
N GLY A 59 -8.23 -15.27 -4.36
CA GLY A 59 -8.35 -16.47 -5.20
C GLY A 59 -7.62 -16.44 -6.55
N LEU A 60 -7.09 -15.29 -7.00
CA LEU A 60 -6.27 -15.21 -8.21
C LEU A 60 -4.82 -15.66 -7.94
N SER A 61 -4.24 -16.46 -8.84
CA SER A 61 -2.81 -16.75 -8.84
C SER A 61 -1.98 -15.48 -9.05
N THR A 62 -0.70 -15.54 -8.70
CA THR A 62 0.24 -14.42 -8.90
C THR A 62 0.30 -13.98 -10.38
N LEU A 63 0.34 -14.93 -11.32
CA LEU A 63 0.38 -14.63 -12.75
C LEU A 63 -0.93 -14.02 -13.26
N GLN A 64 -2.08 -14.53 -12.82
CA GLN A 64 -3.38 -13.93 -13.17
C GLN A 64 -3.48 -12.50 -12.65
N ARG A 65 -3.08 -12.27 -11.40
CA ARG A 65 -3.08 -10.95 -10.78
C ARG A 65 -2.17 -9.97 -11.54
N ALA A 66 -0.97 -10.40 -11.91
CA ALA A 66 -0.06 -9.59 -12.73
C ALA A 66 -0.68 -9.26 -14.10
N GLY A 67 -1.31 -10.24 -14.76
CA GLY A 67 -2.02 -10.04 -16.02
C GLY A 67 -3.17 -9.03 -15.91
N VAL A 68 -3.96 -9.10 -14.83
CA VAL A 68 -5.04 -8.13 -14.58
C VAL A 68 -4.50 -6.74 -14.29
N LEU A 69 -3.45 -6.61 -13.47
CA LEU A 69 -2.82 -5.31 -13.17
C LEU A 69 -2.22 -4.66 -14.42
N ARG A 70 -1.59 -5.47 -15.29
CA ARG A 70 -1.11 -5.05 -16.61
C ARG A 70 -2.27 -4.52 -17.47
N ALA A 71 -3.34 -5.29 -17.60
CA ALA A 71 -4.50 -4.89 -18.40
C ALA A 71 -5.18 -3.62 -17.84
N LEU A 72 -5.30 -3.51 -16.51
CA LEU A 72 -5.82 -2.31 -15.87
C LEU A 72 -4.98 -1.07 -16.16
N LEU A 73 -3.64 -1.20 -16.24
CA LEU A 73 -2.75 -0.10 -16.61
C LEU A 73 -2.91 0.29 -18.09
N VAL A 74 -2.99 -0.70 -18.98
CA VAL A 74 -3.24 -0.46 -20.41
C VAL A 74 -4.54 0.32 -20.61
N ASP A 75 -5.60 -0.03 -19.90
CA ASP A 75 -6.89 0.65 -20.02
C ASP A 75 -7.09 1.79 -18.99
N ALA A 76 -6.04 2.25 -18.31
CA ALA A 76 -6.14 3.27 -17.25
C ALA A 76 -6.49 4.69 -17.74
N GLU A 77 -6.72 4.90 -19.04
CA GLU A 77 -7.37 6.11 -19.54
C GLU A 77 -8.83 6.20 -19.06
N ASP A 78 -9.48 5.05 -18.82
CA ASP A 78 -10.77 4.99 -18.15
C ASP A 78 -10.59 5.31 -16.64
N PRO A 79 -11.25 6.37 -16.12
CA PRO A 79 -11.10 6.76 -14.72
C PRO A 79 -11.51 5.68 -13.71
N VAL A 80 -12.44 4.80 -14.09
CA VAL A 80 -12.88 3.67 -13.25
C VAL A 80 -11.76 2.65 -13.12
N LEU A 81 -11.08 2.33 -14.22
CA LEU A 81 -10.00 1.35 -14.23
C LEU A 81 -8.74 1.91 -13.55
N ALA A 82 -8.41 3.18 -13.78
CA ALA A 82 -7.36 3.88 -13.05
C ALA A 82 -7.59 3.86 -11.53
N ARG A 83 -8.83 4.18 -11.09
CA ARG A 83 -9.17 4.16 -9.67
C ARG A 83 -9.17 2.75 -9.09
N THR A 84 -9.58 1.75 -9.86
CA THR A 84 -9.52 0.32 -9.49
C THR A 84 -8.07 -0.13 -9.28
N LEU A 85 -7.17 0.26 -10.19
CA LEU A 85 -5.74 -0.01 -10.08
C LEU A 85 -5.13 0.66 -8.84
N LEU A 86 -5.41 1.96 -8.64
CA LEU A 86 -4.98 2.70 -7.45
C LEU A 86 -5.41 1.99 -6.17
N GLN A 87 -6.70 1.62 -6.08
CA GLN A 87 -7.29 0.94 -4.92
C GLN A 87 -6.70 -0.44 -4.66
N THR A 88 -6.26 -1.13 -5.72
CA THR A 88 -5.58 -2.41 -5.60
C THR A 88 -4.17 -2.23 -5.02
N LEU A 89 -3.51 -1.12 -5.33
CA LEU A 89 -2.12 -0.85 -4.94
C LEU A 89 -1.96 -0.10 -3.61
N LEU A 90 -3.03 0.44 -3.01
CA LEU A 90 -2.95 1.15 -1.72
C LEU A 90 -2.20 0.37 -0.63
N PRO A 91 -2.41 -0.94 -0.42
CA PRO A 91 -1.62 -1.69 0.57
C PRO A 91 -0.11 -1.72 0.27
N GLY A 92 0.28 -1.71 -1.01
CA GLY A 92 1.68 -1.61 -1.41
C GLY A 92 2.27 -0.23 -1.09
N THR A 93 1.48 0.84 -1.17
CA THR A 93 1.94 2.19 -0.83
C THR A 93 2.31 2.33 0.64
N THR A 94 1.55 1.70 1.55
CA THR A 94 1.91 1.66 2.98
C THR A 94 3.25 1.00 3.22
N THR A 95 3.53 -0.11 2.52
CA THR A 95 4.83 -0.78 2.61
C THR A 95 5.94 0.15 2.15
N VAL A 96 5.78 0.82 1.01
CA VAL A 96 6.77 1.77 0.48
C VAL A 96 6.98 2.96 1.43
N CYS A 97 5.93 3.57 1.95
CA CYS A 97 6.02 4.68 2.90
C CYS A 97 6.78 4.26 4.17
N ARG A 98 6.47 3.06 4.69
CA ARG A 98 7.12 2.51 5.88
C ARG A 98 8.60 2.22 5.64
N GLU A 99 8.95 1.59 4.51
CA GLU A 99 10.35 1.33 4.13
C GLU A 99 11.18 2.62 4.02
N LEU A 100 10.57 3.69 3.53
CA LEU A 100 11.23 4.99 3.39
C LEU A 100 11.20 5.83 4.68
N HIS A 101 10.59 5.33 5.76
CA HIS A 101 10.29 6.13 6.95
C HIS A 101 9.56 7.45 6.61
N PHE A 102 8.77 7.43 5.53
CA PHE A 102 8.12 8.62 5.01
C PHE A 102 7.06 9.13 5.99
N GLY A 103 7.16 10.42 6.35
CA GLY A 103 6.32 11.03 7.39
C GLY A 103 6.89 10.96 8.80
N ARG A 104 7.97 10.19 9.07
CA ARG A 104 8.63 10.27 10.39
C ARG A 104 9.41 11.56 10.53
N GLY A 105 9.02 12.39 11.50
CA GLY A 105 9.70 13.64 11.85
C GLY A 105 9.53 14.77 10.82
N SER A 106 8.68 14.57 9.80
CA SER A 106 8.51 15.49 8.66
C SER A 106 7.08 15.96 8.45
N VAL A 107 6.12 15.30 9.10
CA VAL A 107 4.69 15.51 8.89
C VAL A 107 4.02 15.32 10.25
N ASP A 108 3.31 16.34 10.71
CA ASP A 108 2.64 16.32 12.02
C ASP A 108 1.49 15.29 12.06
N ASP A 109 0.98 14.89 10.89
CA ASP A 109 -0.06 13.87 10.71
C ASP A 109 0.38 12.76 9.72
N PRO A 110 0.55 11.51 10.17
CA PRO A 110 0.80 10.35 9.30
C PRO A 110 -0.20 10.19 8.15
N SER A 111 -1.39 10.76 8.30
CA SER A 111 -2.43 10.77 7.28
C SER A 111 -2.02 11.57 6.02
N GLU A 112 -1.32 12.69 6.19
CA GLU A 112 -0.86 13.54 5.08
C GLU A 112 0.25 12.88 4.25
N ALA A 113 1.11 12.09 4.91
CA ALA A 113 2.14 11.30 4.23
C ALA A 113 1.52 10.24 3.32
N LEU A 114 0.51 9.52 3.81
CA LEU A 114 -0.22 8.54 3.00
C LEU A 114 -1.02 9.20 1.87
N ALA A 115 -1.69 10.32 2.14
CA ALA A 115 -2.41 11.08 1.12
C ALA A 115 -1.46 11.55 0.00
N THR A 116 -0.27 12.02 0.34
CA THR A 116 0.77 12.41 -0.62
C THR A 116 1.23 11.22 -1.47
N ALA A 117 1.49 10.08 -0.85
CA ALA A 117 1.89 8.87 -1.57
C ALA A 117 0.79 8.38 -2.53
N TRP A 118 -0.48 8.44 -2.11
CA TRP A 118 -1.61 8.08 -2.96
C TRP A 118 -1.81 9.04 -4.12
N ALA A 119 -1.63 10.34 -3.91
CA ALA A 119 -1.65 11.34 -4.97
C ALA A 119 -0.55 11.07 -6.00
N LEU A 120 0.70 10.86 -5.55
CA LEU A 120 1.83 10.54 -6.42
C LEU A 120 1.63 9.22 -7.19
N LEU A 121 1.01 8.22 -6.58
CA LEU A 121 0.65 6.98 -7.26
C LEU A 121 -0.46 7.21 -8.31
N GLY A 122 -1.46 8.02 -7.98
CA GLY A 122 -2.49 8.43 -8.94
C GLY A 122 -1.91 9.16 -10.16
N ASP A 123 -0.91 10.02 -9.95
CA ASP A 123 -0.18 10.68 -11.03
C ASP A 123 0.62 9.70 -11.88
N LEU A 124 1.31 8.75 -11.24
CA LEU A 124 2.05 7.68 -11.94
C LEU A 124 1.14 6.83 -12.81
N ILE A 125 -0.04 6.45 -12.30
CA ILE A 125 -1.02 5.68 -13.07
C ILE A 125 -1.50 6.46 -14.28
N ARG A 126 -1.77 7.77 -14.14
CA ARG A 126 -2.19 8.63 -15.25
C ARG A 126 -1.08 8.82 -16.30
N GLU A 127 0.15 9.01 -15.86
CA GLU A 127 1.31 9.15 -16.76
C GLU A 127 1.59 7.86 -17.55
N TRP A 128 1.33 6.70 -16.93
CA TRP A 128 1.61 5.40 -17.52
C TRP A 128 0.38 4.71 -18.11
N ALA A 129 -0.76 5.40 -18.15
CA ALA A 129 -1.96 4.89 -18.80
C ALA A 129 -1.68 4.57 -20.28
N GLY A 130 -2.22 3.46 -20.77
CA GLY A 130 -1.94 2.98 -22.12
C GLY A 130 -0.64 2.19 -22.27
N GLN A 131 0.25 2.21 -21.26
CA GLN A 131 1.51 1.47 -21.34
C GLN A 131 1.31 -0.02 -21.05
N ASP A 132 1.95 -0.84 -21.87
CA ASP A 132 1.97 -2.28 -21.68
C ASP A 132 3.17 -2.71 -20.83
N ARG A 133 2.94 -3.01 -19.55
CA ARG A 133 3.98 -3.43 -18.59
C ARG A 133 3.67 -4.80 -17.97
N PRO A 134 4.48 -5.84 -18.23
CA PRO A 134 4.25 -7.18 -17.68
C PRO A 134 4.16 -7.24 -16.14
N TYR A 135 4.88 -6.35 -15.45
CA TYR A 135 4.94 -6.25 -14.00
C TYR A 135 4.41 -4.90 -13.49
N ALA A 136 3.30 -4.42 -14.07
CA ALA A 136 2.72 -3.09 -13.79
C ALA A 136 2.62 -2.73 -12.30
N GLY A 137 2.16 -3.65 -11.44
CA GLY A 137 2.05 -3.40 -9.99
C GLY A 137 3.40 -3.11 -9.32
N PRO A 138 4.37 -4.05 -9.35
CA PRO A 138 5.73 -3.81 -8.86
C PRO A 138 6.40 -2.59 -9.47
N ASP A 139 6.26 -2.36 -10.79
CA ASP A 139 6.87 -1.23 -11.48
C ASP A 139 6.33 0.12 -10.95
N LEU A 140 5.01 0.24 -10.79
CA LEU A 140 4.36 1.43 -10.23
C LEU A 140 4.81 1.71 -8.78
N LEU A 141 4.90 0.67 -7.95
CA LEU A 141 5.36 0.81 -6.56
C LEU A 141 6.85 1.17 -6.48
N SER A 142 7.69 0.62 -7.36
CA SER A 142 9.11 0.97 -7.47
C SER A 142 9.29 2.43 -7.92
N ALA A 143 8.51 2.88 -8.91
CA ALA A 143 8.51 4.26 -9.36
C ALA A 143 8.02 5.23 -8.27
N LEU A 144 6.97 4.84 -7.52
CA LEU A 144 6.48 5.59 -6.35
C LEU A 144 7.59 5.75 -5.31
N ARG A 145 8.30 4.66 -4.98
CA ARG A 145 9.45 4.70 -4.05
C ARG A 145 10.50 5.70 -4.50
N GLY A 146 10.82 5.73 -5.80
CA GLY A 146 11.73 6.72 -6.37
C GLY A 146 11.25 8.17 -6.25
N ARG A 147 9.95 8.42 -6.48
CA ARG A 147 9.34 9.76 -6.31
C ARG A 147 9.36 10.21 -4.85
N LEU A 148 8.98 9.32 -3.93
CA LEU A 148 8.98 9.61 -2.49
C LEU A 148 10.40 9.89 -1.97
N ARG A 149 11.43 9.15 -2.41
CA ARG A 149 12.83 9.47 -2.07
C ARG A 149 13.22 10.88 -2.49
N ARG A 150 12.90 11.28 -3.73
CA ARG A 150 13.16 12.65 -4.22
C ARG A 150 12.37 13.69 -3.44
N TYR A 151 11.13 13.39 -3.08
CA TYR A 151 10.30 14.26 -2.27
C TYR A 151 10.93 14.50 -0.88
N ILE A 152 11.38 13.43 -0.20
CA ILE A 152 12.07 13.53 1.09
C ILE A 152 13.32 14.40 1.00
N ILE A 153 14.16 14.18 -0.03
CA ILE A 153 15.38 14.97 -0.24
C ILE A 153 15.03 16.46 -0.42
N LYS A 154 14.08 16.76 -1.32
CA LYS A 154 13.65 18.14 -1.56
C LYS A 154 13.12 18.80 -0.29
N TRP A 155 12.33 18.07 0.48
CA TRP A 155 11.76 18.56 1.73
C TRP A 155 12.87 18.89 2.75
N ARG A 156 13.80 17.98 2.99
CA ARG A 156 14.94 18.22 3.91
C ARG A 156 15.80 19.42 3.49
N LEU A 157 16.06 19.56 2.20
CA LEU A 157 16.77 20.71 1.64
C LEU A 157 16.00 22.04 1.78
N SER A 158 14.69 21.98 1.94
CA SER A 158 13.84 23.16 2.13
C SER A 158 13.70 23.55 3.61
N ASP A 159 13.99 22.63 4.53
CA ASP A 159 13.86 22.79 5.97
C ASP A 159 15.18 23.23 6.66
N GLU A 160 16.33 23.12 5.98
CA GLU A 160 17.65 23.51 6.51
C GLU A 160 18.29 24.74 5.82
N THR A 161 18.71 25.70 6.67
CA THR A 161 19.81 26.68 6.49
C THR A 161 21.14 25.91 6.23
N PRO A 162 22.13 26.44 5.49
CA PRO A 162 22.95 25.68 4.53
C PRO A 162 23.73 24.51 5.13
N LEU A 163 23.71 23.41 4.37
CA LEU A 163 24.44 22.17 4.58
C LEU A 163 25.95 22.40 4.72
N SER A 164 26.55 21.90 5.80
CA SER A 164 27.93 21.45 5.73
C SER A 164 27.96 20.17 4.90
N GLU A 165 28.65 20.23 3.76
CA GLU A 165 28.94 19.13 2.83
C GLU A 165 29.72 18.00 3.52
N GLU A 166 29.03 17.11 4.25
CA GLU A 166 29.68 15.90 4.76
C GLU A 166 28.68 14.75 4.93
N TRP A 167 27.97 14.38 3.86
CA TRP A 167 27.29 13.08 3.77
C TRP A 167 27.65 12.40 2.44
N VAL A 168 28.96 12.20 2.23
CA VAL A 168 29.47 11.13 1.36
C VAL A 168 29.79 9.95 2.27
N GLY A 169 28.90 8.95 2.29
CA GLY A 169 29.13 7.68 2.99
C GLY A 169 28.40 7.58 4.32
N ALA A 170 27.15 7.13 4.28
CA ALA A 170 26.48 6.63 5.47
C ALA A 170 26.11 5.17 5.27
N ASP A 171 26.76 4.36 6.11
CA ASP A 171 26.54 2.97 6.45
C ASP A 171 25.29 2.31 5.82
N THR A 172 25.57 1.30 4.99
CA THR A 172 24.63 0.33 4.40
C THR A 172 24.04 -0.62 5.46
N ARG A 173 23.63 -0.12 6.62
CA ARG A 173 22.77 -0.89 7.52
C ARG A 173 21.35 -0.44 7.28
N ASP A 174 20.53 -1.40 6.91
CA ASP A 174 19.09 -1.28 6.82
C ASP A 174 18.52 -1.80 8.15
N PRO A 175 18.48 -0.99 9.22
CA PRO A 175 18.05 -1.45 10.54
C PRO A 175 16.63 -2.01 10.54
N LEU A 176 15.78 -1.63 9.58
CA LEU A 176 14.46 -2.24 9.41
C LEU A 176 14.49 -3.52 8.57
N GLY A 177 15.43 -3.66 7.63
CA GLY A 177 15.72 -4.93 6.96
C GLY A 177 16.38 -5.95 7.90
N ASP A 178 17.17 -5.48 8.86
CA ASP A 178 17.71 -6.24 9.98
C ASP A 178 16.58 -6.64 10.94
N LEU A 179 15.73 -5.68 11.35
CA LEU A 179 14.52 -5.95 12.15
C LEU A 179 13.53 -6.86 11.42
N ALA A 180 13.36 -6.74 10.10
CA ALA A 180 12.50 -7.60 9.30
C ALA A 180 13.05 -9.03 9.22
N ARG A 181 14.38 -9.20 9.16
CA ARG A 181 15.05 -10.50 9.25
C ARG A 181 14.95 -11.08 10.66
N GLU A 182 15.11 -10.26 11.68
CA GLU A 182 14.97 -10.64 13.09
C GLU A 182 13.55 -11.06 13.40
N VAL A 183 12.55 -10.29 12.97
CA VAL A 183 11.11 -10.61 13.07
C VAL A 183 10.74 -11.86 12.27
N ALA A 184 11.37 -12.09 11.11
CA ALA A 184 11.14 -13.30 10.33
C ALA A 184 11.80 -14.55 10.95
N GLN A 185 12.78 -14.37 11.84
CA GLN A 185 13.49 -15.45 12.53
C GLN A 185 13.01 -15.64 13.98
N ASP A 186 12.33 -14.65 14.56
CA ASP A 186 11.74 -14.69 15.89
C ASP A 186 10.36 -15.38 15.85
N PRO A 187 10.21 -16.58 16.44
CA PRO A 187 8.93 -17.28 16.51
C PRO A 187 7.98 -16.67 17.55
N SER A 188 8.38 -15.60 18.25
CA SER A 188 7.56 -14.99 19.28
C SER A 188 6.24 -14.48 18.71
N PRO A 189 5.14 -14.59 19.47
CA PRO A 189 3.87 -14.03 19.05
C PRO A 189 3.92 -12.50 18.84
N GLY A 190 4.83 -11.80 19.53
CA GLY A 190 5.06 -10.36 19.38
C GLY A 190 5.63 -10.00 18.02
N ALA A 191 6.68 -10.69 17.57
CA ALA A 191 7.26 -10.53 16.24
C ALA A 191 6.24 -10.85 15.14
N ARG A 192 5.46 -11.92 15.29
CA ARG A 192 4.39 -12.26 14.34
C ARG A 192 3.31 -11.18 14.27
N CYS A 193 2.93 -10.60 15.41
CA CYS A 193 2.01 -9.46 15.43
C CYS A 193 2.62 -8.22 14.77
N ALA A 194 3.89 -7.92 15.01
CA ALA A 194 4.61 -6.80 14.41
C ALA A 194 4.74 -6.95 12.88
N TRP A 195 5.03 -8.16 12.41
CA TRP A 195 5.06 -8.48 10.98
C TRP A 195 3.69 -8.36 10.33
N ALA A 196 2.67 -8.99 10.90
CA ALA A 196 1.33 -8.99 10.32
C ALA A 196 0.72 -7.58 10.28
N ARG A 197 0.94 -6.76 11.33
CA ARG A 197 0.48 -5.36 11.36
C ARG A 197 1.31 -4.44 10.49
N GLY A 198 2.63 -4.61 10.51
CA GLY A 198 3.55 -3.71 9.82
C GLY A 198 3.73 -4.04 8.34
N ALA A 199 4.02 -5.31 8.02
CA ALA A 199 4.39 -5.76 6.68
C ALA A 199 3.23 -6.29 5.86
N GLU A 200 2.25 -6.94 6.50
CA GLU A 200 1.12 -7.53 5.79
C GLU A 200 -0.14 -6.66 5.84
N GLY A 201 -0.18 -5.64 6.72
CA GLY A 201 -1.30 -4.73 6.87
C GLY A 201 -2.57 -5.38 7.44
N THR A 202 -2.46 -6.56 8.05
CA THR A 202 -3.56 -7.34 8.63
C THR A 202 -4.25 -6.55 9.74
N SER A 203 -5.59 -6.52 9.79
CA SER A 203 -6.32 -5.81 10.86
C SER A 203 -6.10 -6.46 12.24
N PHE A 204 -6.41 -5.75 13.33
CA PHE A 204 -6.28 -6.34 14.66
C PHE A 204 -7.28 -7.48 14.87
N GLU A 205 -8.46 -7.36 14.26
CA GLU A 205 -9.56 -8.31 14.30
C GLU A 205 -9.20 -9.60 13.56
N ASP A 206 -8.61 -9.49 12.38
CA ASP A 206 -8.16 -10.63 11.59
C ASP A 206 -6.99 -11.34 12.26
N LEU A 207 -6.08 -10.58 12.87
CA LEU A 207 -4.93 -11.13 13.58
C LEU A 207 -5.36 -11.82 14.88
N ALA A 208 -6.35 -11.26 15.58
CA ALA A 208 -6.98 -11.88 16.74
C ALA A 208 -7.65 -13.21 16.36
N LEU A 209 -8.40 -13.23 15.24
CA LEU A 209 -9.03 -14.44 14.73
C LEU A 209 -7.99 -15.50 14.33
N GLU A 210 -6.91 -15.11 13.64
CA GLU A 210 -5.85 -16.02 13.19
C GLU A 210 -5.07 -16.64 14.36
N LEU A 211 -4.84 -15.86 15.43
CA LEU A 211 -4.10 -16.31 16.61
C LEU A 211 -4.98 -16.96 17.69
N GLY A 212 -6.30 -16.98 17.50
CA GLY A 212 -7.25 -17.45 18.51
C GLY A 212 -7.27 -16.56 19.77
N TRP A 213 -6.96 -15.28 19.61
CA TRP A 213 -6.83 -14.28 20.67
C TRP A 213 -7.94 -13.24 20.61
N THR A 214 -8.03 -12.41 21.63
CA THR A 214 -8.82 -11.17 21.61
C THR A 214 -7.98 -9.99 21.11
N VAL A 215 -8.62 -8.99 20.50
CA VAL A 215 -7.94 -7.76 20.04
C VAL A 215 -7.11 -7.06 21.14
N PRO A 216 -7.58 -6.97 22.41
CA PRO A 216 -6.76 -6.43 23.50
C PRO A 216 -5.49 -7.23 23.78
N GLU A 217 -5.52 -8.56 23.63
CA GLU A 217 -4.34 -9.42 23.81
C GLU A 217 -3.32 -9.19 22.70
N VAL A 218 -3.77 -9.10 21.45
CA VAL A 218 -2.91 -8.75 20.30
C VAL A 218 -2.22 -7.39 20.53
N ARG A 219 -2.98 -6.38 20.96
CA ARG A 219 -2.43 -5.03 21.24
C ARG A 219 -1.43 -5.03 22.39
N ARG A 220 -1.70 -5.77 23.46
CA ARG A 220 -0.81 -5.88 24.63
C ARG A 220 0.50 -6.56 24.25
N THR A 221 0.43 -7.67 23.53
CA THR A 221 1.60 -8.43 23.07
C THR A 221 2.44 -7.64 22.08
N LEU A 222 1.81 -6.95 21.12
CA LEU A 222 2.53 -6.08 20.18
C LEU A 222 3.24 -4.92 20.91
N ARG A 223 2.58 -4.29 21.88
CA ARG A 223 3.15 -3.17 22.63
C ARG A 223 4.33 -3.61 23.50
N ALA A 224 4.20 -4.73 24.22
CA ALA A 224 5.29 -5.29 25.01
C ALA A 224 6.53 -5.64 24.16
N TRP A 225 6.32 -6.24 22.97
CA TRP A 225 7.41 -6.58 22.06
C TRP A 225 8.08 -5.34 21.46
N VAL A 226 7.29 -4.32 21.10
CA VAL A 226 7.79 -3.01 20.62
C VAL A 226 8.61 -2.31 21.71
N ASP A 227 8.13 -2.29 22.95
CA ASP A 227 8.84 -1.66 24.07
C ASP A 227 10.16 -2.38 24.39
N GLU A 228 10.24 -3.69 24.15
CA GLU A 228 11.44 -4.50 24.35
C GLU A 228 12.49 -4.31 23.22
N HIS A 229 12.06 -4.08 21.98
CA HIS A 229 12.94 -4.10 20.80
C HIS A 229 13.17 -2.72 20.13
N LEU A 230 12.37 -1.70 20.46
CA LEU A 230 12.46 -0.35 19.86
C LEU A 230 12.77 0.76 20.88
N ALA A 231 12.98 0.43 22.15
CA ALA A 231 13.35 1.38 23.21
C ALA A 231 14.86 1.48 23.51
N ALA A 232 15.71 0.83 22.70
CA ALA A 232 17.18 0.95 22.74
C ALA A 232 17.70 1.76 21.54
#